data_AF-A0A177SGB1-F1
#
_entry.id   AF-A0A177SGB1-F1
#
_cell.length_a   1.000
_cell.length_b   1.000
_cell.length_c   1.000
_cell.angle_alpha   90.00
_cell.angle_beta   90.00
_cell.angle_gamma   90.00
#
_symmetry.space_group_name_H-M   'P 1'
#
loop_
_entity.id
_entity.type
_entity.pdbx_description
1 polymer ?
#
loop_
_entity_poly.entity_id
_entity_poly.type
_entity_poly.pdbx_seq_one_letter_code
_entity_poly.pdbx_strand_id
1 'polypeptide(L)'
;MTSVYKTDFGNGMVIYADDYVNSGRWVFDCTYTRLISRERLPPPLEELSALKAVPIGRMHSMDNLEAAFTKKAIEAIAARPGWYKNLQYVYSSLGEFTGIQSHKFFLVANYAGHQWAVEASQNLWSNGKYRFDIGGRRYDPETYVDYKKAFKAAVTSCPAPQ
;
A
#
# COMPACT_ATOMS: atom_id res chain seq x y z
N MET A 1 -11.37 -14.62 24.28
CA MET A 1 -11.97 -14.74 22.94
C MET A 1 -10.90 -15.30 22.01
N THR A 2 -11.20 -16.33 21.23
CA THR A 2 -10.27 -16.85 20.22
C THR A 2 -10.40 -15.98 18.97
N SER A 3 -9.32 -15.31 18.56
CA SER A 3 -9.32 -14.53 17.33
C SER A 3 -9.53 -15.43 16.10
N VAL A 4 -10.39 -14.97 15.20
CA VAL A 4 -10.72 -15.60 13.91
C VAL A 4 -9.82 -15.03 12.81
N TYR A 5 -9.59 -13.71 12.84
CA TYR A 5 -8.84 -12.99 11.82
C TYR A 5 -7.44 -12.67 12.31
N LYS A 6 -6.53 -13.63 12.17
CA LYS A 6 -5.13 -13.45 12.55
C LYS A 6 -4.15 -14.09 11.59
N THR A 7 -2.95 -13.54 11.56
CA THR A 7 -1.78 -14.18 10.95
C THR A 7 -0.71 -14.36 12.02
N ASP A 8 -0.30 -15.61 12.26
CA ASP A 8 0.83 -15.96 13.12
C ASP A 8 2.06 -16.23 12.24
N PHE A 9 3.15 -15.51 12.51
CA PHE A 9 4.39 -15.62 11.74
C PHE A 9 5.35 -16.69 12.28
N GLY A 10 4.99 -17.40 13.36
CA GLY A 10 5.79 -18.48 13.94
C GLY A 10 7.05 -18.04 14.71
N ASN A 11 7.26 -16.72 14.82
CA ASN A 11 8.38 -16.10 15.55
C ASN A 11 7.91 -15.33 16.80
N GLY A 12 6.70 -15.63 17.29
CA GLY A 12 6.06 -14.93 18.41
C GLY A 12 5.30 -13.66 18.01
N MET A 13 5.36 -13.24 16.74
CA MET A 13 4.57 -12.14 16.20
C MET A 13 3.24 -12.66 15.66
N VAL A 14 2.14 -12.12 16.18
CA VAL A 14 0.78 -12.42 15.72
C VAL A 14 0.06 -11.12 15.44
N ILE A 15 -0.44 -10.97 14.21
CA ILE A 15 -1.27 -9.83 13.81
C ILE A 15 -2.72 -10.23 13.90
N TYR A 16 -3.52 -9.41 14.58
CA TYR A 16 -4.96 -9.60 14.76
C TYR A 16 -5.72 -8.51 14.00
N ALA A 17 -6.87 -8.87 13.43
CA ALA A 17 -7.70 -7.99 12.61
C ALA A 17 -9.18 -8.04 12.99
N ASP A 18 -9.56 -8.79 14.03
CA ASP A 18 -10.97 -8.99 14.42
C ASP A 18 -11.71 -7.68 14.62
N ASP A 19 -11.12 -6.70 15.32
CA ASP A 19 -11.77 -5.40 15.55
C ASP A 19 -12.06 -4.64 14.25
N TYR A 20 -11.18 -4.76 13.25
CA TYR A 20 -11.39 -4.16 11.94
C TYR A 20 -12.49 -4.86 11.16
N VAL A 21 -12.48 -6.19 11.13
CA VAL A 21 -13.52 -6.97 10.42
C VAL A 21 -14.88 -6.78 11.11
N ASN A 22 -14.94 -6.85 12.43
CA ASN A 22 -16.16 -6.67 13.23
C ASN A 22 -16.76 -5.26 13.08
N SER A 23 -15.97 -4.25 12.70
CA SER A 23 -16.50 -2.92 12.36
C SER A 23 -17.35 -2.91 11.08
N GLY A 24 -17.27 -3.97 10.27
CA GLY A 24 -17.91 -4.09 8.96
C GLY A 24 -17.27 -3.24 7.86
N ARG A 25 -16.26 -2.42 8.17
CA ARG A 25 -15.64 -1.49 7.20
C ARG A 25 -14.47 -2.09 6.44
N TRP A 26 -13.92 -3.20 6.92
CA TRP A 26 -12.68 -3.77 6.42
C TRP A 26 -12.85 -5.24 6.08
N VAL A 27 -12.10 -5.69 5.09
CA VAL A 27 -11.87 -7.10 4.80
C VAL A 27 -10.40 -7.39 5.08
N PHE A 28 -10.13 -8.44 5.86
CA PHE A 28 -8.76 -8.85 6.15
C PHE A 28 -8.30 -9.86 5.11
N ASP A 29 -7.03 -9.71 4.69
CA ASP A 29 -6.38 -10.62 3.77
C ASP A 29 -5.38 -11.49 4.55
N CYS A 30 -5.78 -12.72 4.89
CA CYS A 30 -4.95 -13.64 5.68
C CYS A 30 -3.69 -14.10 4.93
N THR A 31 -3.69 -14.03 3.59
CA THR A 31 -2.52 -14.43 2.78
C THR A 31 -1.43 -13.37 2.79
N TYR A 32 -1.81 -12.10 2.69
CA TYR A 32 -0.86 -10.99 2.55
C TYR A 32 -0.79 -10.08 3.80
N THR A 33 -1.54 -10.41 4.85
CA THR A 33 -1.60 -9.70 6.13
C THR A 33 -1.84 -8.20 5.94
N ARG A 34 -2.93 -7.87 5.23
CA ARG A 34 -3.35 -6.51 4.91
C ARG A 34 -4.85 -6.33 5.08
N LEU A 35 -5.28 -5.10 5.29
CA LEU A 35 -6.68 -4.71 5.35
C LEU A 35 -7.08 -3.98 4.08
N ILE A 36 -8.24 -4.33 3.54
CA ILE A 36 -8.82 -3.63 2.39
C ILE A 36 -10.10 -2.96 2.89
N SER A 37 -10.14 -1.63 2.83
CA SER A 37 -11.35 -0.88 3.16
C SER A 37 -12.44 -1.16 2.13
N ARG A 38 -13.67 -1.44 2.58
CA ARG A 38 -14.84 -1.61 1.70
C ARG A 38 -15.20 -0.31 0.98
N GLU A 39 -14.99 0.82 1.64
CA GLU A 39 -15.04 2.14 1.04
C GLU A 39 -13.63 2.61 0.72
N ARG A 40 -13.35 2.92 -0.55
CA ARG A 40 -12.00 3.32 -0.95
C ARG A 40 -11.60 4.61 -0.22
N LEU A 41 -10.45 4.56 0.44
CA LEU A 41 -9.88 5.74 1.07
C LEU A 41 -9.42 6.73 0.00
N PRO A 42 -9.70 8.03 0.16
CA PRO A 42 -9.14 9.04 -0.73
C PRO A 42 -7.62 9.11 -0.55
N PRO A 43 -6.86 9.42 -1.61
CA PRO A 43 -5.45 9.77 -1.45
C PRO A 43 -5.31 11.04 -0.59
N PRO A 44 -4.26 11.14 0.25
CA PRO A 44 -3.99 12.30 1.10
C PRO A 44 -3.43 13.47 0.26
N LEU A 45 -4.33 14.13 -0.50
CA LEU A 45 -3.95 15.11 -1.52
C LEU A 45 -3.27 16.35 -0.92
N GLU A 46 -3.75 16.84 0.22
CA GLU A 46 -3.19 18.03 0.88
C GLU A 46 -1.76 17.75 1.33
N GLU A 47 -1.57 16.62 2.00
CA GLU A 47 -0.28 16.20 2.53
C GLU A 47 0.72 15.93 1.40
N LEU A 48 0.28 15.28 0.32
CA LEU A 48 1.11 15.03 -0.87
C LEU A 48 1.46 16.33 -1.61
N SER A 49 0.55 17.31 -1.63
CA SER A 49 0.81 18.61 -2.25
C SER A 49 1.82 19.46 -1.48
N ALA A 50 1.89 19.28 -0.16
CA ALA A 50 2.79 20.01 0.73
C ALA A 50 4.22 19.44 0.77
N LEU A 51 4.49 18.31 0.10
CA LEU A 51 5.81 17.71 0.02
C LEU A 51 6.79 18.64 -0.72
N LYS A 52 7.84 19.08 -0.02
CA LYS A 52 8.92 19.89 -0.61
C LYS A 52 9.81 19.09 -1.56
N ALA A 53 9.90 17.77 -1.34
CA ALA A 53 10.66 16.83 -2.14
C ALA A 53 9.95 15.49 -2.12
N VAL A 54 10.19 14.66 -3.15
CA VAL A 54 9.62 13.33 -3.28
C VAL A 54 10.48 12.36 -2.46
N PRO A 55 9.99 11.82 -1.33
CA PRO A 55 10.78 10.92 -0.51
C PRO A 55 10.82 9.54 -1.15
N ILE A 56 11.86 9.25 -1.92
CA ILE A 56 11.98 7.95 -2.61
C ILE A 56 12.38 6.88 -1.59
N GLY A 57 11.53 5.85 -1.47
CA GLY A 57 11.75 4.72 -0.58
C GLY A 57 12.94 3.85 -1.00
N ARG A 58 13.40 2.99 -0.09
CA ARG A 58 14.49 2.03 -0.40
C ARG A 58 13.99 0.91 -1.32
N MET A 59 14.77 0.58 -2.34
CA MET A 59 14.45 -0.46 -3.35
C MET A 59 15.19 -1.77 -3.05
N HIS A 60 14.96 -2.35 -1.86
CA HIS A 60 15.74 -3.47 -1.34
C HIS A 60 15.72 -4.77 -2.17
N SER A 61 14.73 -4.93 -3.05
CA SER A 61 14.51 -6.15 -3.84
C SER A 61 14.87 -5.98 -5.32
N MET A 62 15.54 -4.89 -5.69
CA MET A 62 15.96 -4.59 -7.06
C MET A 62 17.48 -4.64 -7.17
N ASP A 63 17.99 -5.03 -8.34
CA ASP A 63 19.40 -4.81 -8.64
C ASP A 63 19.72 -3.30 -8.78
N ASN A 64 21.01 -2.95 -8.78
CA ASN A 64 21.43 -1.55 -8.79
C ASN A 64 21.00 -0.78 -10.06
N LEU A 65 20.94 -1.45 -11.22
CA LEU A 65 20.57 -0.83 -12.48
C LEU A 65 19.06 -0.59 -12.55
N GLU A 66 18.28 -1.60 -12.16
CA GLU A 66 16.83 -1.51 -12.05
C GLU A 66 16.43 -0.44 -11.02
N ALA A 67 17.09 -0.41 -9.86
CA ALA A 67 16.85 0.60 -8.85
C ALA A 67 17.15 2.02 -9.36
N ALA A 68 18.27 2.22 -10.07
CA ALA A 68 18.61 3.52 -10.65
C ALA A 68 17.60 3.96 -11.73
N PHE A 69 17.16 3.04 -12.59
CA PHE A 69 16.17 3.32 -13.62
C PHE A 69 14.79 3.63 -13.02
N THR A 70 14.39 2.86 -12.00
CA THR A 70 13.14 3.07 -11.27
C THR A 70 13.12 4.41 -10.54
N LYS A 71 14.24 4.77 -9.91
CA LYS A 71 14.40 6.08 -9.29
C LYS A 71 14.19 7.21 -10.29
N LYS A 72 14.84 7.17 -11.45
CA LYS A 72 14.67 8.17 -12.51
C LYS A 72 13.22 8.27 -12.99
N ALA A 73 12.55 7.13 -13.15
CA ALA A 73 11.14 7.12 -13.56
C ALA A 73 10.25 7.78 -12.51
N ILE A 74 10.43 7.45 -11.23
CA ILE A 74 9.69 8.06 -10.11
C ILE A 74 9.94 9.57 -10.06
N GLU A 75 11.20 10.01 -10.13
CA GLU A 75 11.56 11.44 -10.12
C GLU A 75 10.87 12.19 -11.28
N ALA A 76 10.93 11.63 -12.49
CA ALA A 76 10.32 12.26 -13.66
C ALA A 76 8.79 12.29 -13.62
N ILE A 77 8.16 11.24 -13.07
CA ILE A 77 6.70 11.18 -12.89
C ILE A 77 6.28 12.18 -11.81
N ALA A 78 6.99 12.22 -10.69
CA ALA A 78 6.67 13.05 -9.55
C ALA A 78 7.04 14.54 -9.74
N ALA A 79 7.90 14.85 -10.72
CA ALA A 79 8.15 16.23 -11.16
C ALA A 79 6.94 16.86 -11.89
N ARG A 80 5.96 16.07 -12.32
CA ARG A 80 4.74 16.58 -12.96
C ARG A 80 3.81 17.20 -11.90
N PRO A 81 3.39 18.46 -12.05
CA PRO A 81 2.45 19.07 -11.10
C PRO A 81 1.18 18.24 -10.95
N GLY A 82 0.81 17.94 -9.70
CA GLY A 82 -0.39 17.16 -9.41
C GLY A 82 -0.33 15.68 -9.79
N TRP A 83 0.86 15.09 -9.98
CA TRP A 83 1.03 13.66 -10.26
C TRP A 83 0.23 12.75 -9.30
N TYR A 84 0.12 13.16 -8.04
CA TYR A 84 -0.56 12.44 -6.98
C TYR A 84 -2.10 12.40 -7.11
N LYS A 85 -2.71 13.25 -7.95
CA LYS A 85 -4.18 13.36 -8.06
C LYS A 85 -4.84 12.07 -8.57
N ASN A 86 -4.10 11.24 -9.29
CA ASN A 86 -4.59 10.00 -9.87
C ASN A 86 -4.24 8.77 -9.03
N LEU A 87 -3.63 8.95 -7.85
CA LEU A 87 -3.36 7.86 -6.93
C LEU A 87 -4.67 7.18 -6.50
N GLN A 88 -4.67 5.86 -6.49
CA GLN A 88 -5.81 5.04 -6.08
C GLN A 88 -5.42 4.23 -4.86
N TYR A 89 -6.24 4.27 -3.82
CA TYR A 89 -6.08 3.39 -2.67
C TYR A 89 -6.14 1.92 -3.09
N VAL A 90 -5.27 1.10 -2.53
CA VAL A 90 -5.25 -0.35 -2.77
C VAL A 90 -5.50 -1.13 -1.48
N TYR A 91 -4.69 -0.90 -0.45
CA TYR A 91 -4.83 -1.57 0.85
C TYR A 91 -4.12 -0.80 1.97
N SER A 92 -4.35 -1.24 3.21
CA SER A 92 -3.66 -0.79 4.41
C SER A 92 -2.87 -1.95 5.02
N SER A 93 -1.66 -1.70 5.49
CA SER A 93 -0.88 -2.74 6.21
C SER A 93 -1.13 -2.67 7.71
N LEU A 94 -1.22 -3.83 8.34
CA LEU A 94 -1.25 -3.96 9.81
C LEU A 94 0.15 -4.19 10.36
N GLY A 95 0.36 -3.65 11.55
CA GLY A 95 1.58 -3.83 12.33
C GLY A 95 1.49 -4.87 13.43
N GLU A 96 2.62 -5.06 14.11
CA GLU A 96 2.78 -5.97 15.27
C GLU A 96 1.81 -5.64 16.41
N PHE A 97 1.45 -4.36 16.57
CA PHE A 97 0.49 -3.89 17.58
C PHE A 97 -0.93 -3.79 17.04
N THR A 98 -1.25 -4.56 16.00
CA THR A 98 -2.56 -4.66 15.34
C THR A 98 -3.13 -3.35 14.78
N GLY A 99 -2.43 -2.22 14.92
CA GLY A 99 -2.80 -0.96 14.30
C GLY A 99 -2.41 -0.87 12.82
N ILE A 100 -3.15 -0.07 12.06
CA ILE A 100 -2.76 0.29 10.69
C ILE A 100 -1.43 1.05 10.74
N GLN A 101 -0.42 0.52 10.05
CA GLN A 101 0.91 1.13 9.94
C GLN A 101 1.12 1.87 8.64
N SER A 102 0.37 1.55 7.59
CA SER A 102 0.44 2.32 6.36
C SER A 102 -0.80 2.21 5.51
N HIS A 103 -1.02 3.22 4.67
CA HIS A 103 -1.92 3.19 3.52
C HIS A 103 -1.10 3.16 2.23
N LYS A 104 -1.50 2.28 1.31
CA LYS A 104 -0.83 2.09 0.02
C LYS A 104 -1.72 2.62 -1.10
N PHE A 105 -1.16 3.54 -1.88
CA PHE A 105 -1.80 4.12 -3.04
C PHE A 105 -0.96 3.86 -4.29
N PHE A 106 -1.60 3.56 -5.42
CA PHE A 106 -0.92 3.29 -6.67
C PHE A 106 -1.38 4.19 -7.80
N LEU A 107 -0.46 4.49 -8.70
CA LEU A 107 -0.66 5.19 -9.96
C LEU A 107 0.05 4.42 -11.07
N VAL A 108 -0.62 4.23 -12.21
CA VAL A 108 0.05 3.77 -13.43
C VAL A 108 0.40 4.99 -14.28
N ALA A 109 1.67 5.14 -14.65
CA ALA A 109 2.14 6.29 -15.43
C ALA A 109 3.20 5.89 -16.47
N ASN A 110 3.27 6.68 -17.55
CA ASN A 110 4.24 6.46 -18.63
C ASN A 110 5.53 7.27 -18.41
N TYR A 111 6.67 6.60 -18.60
CA TYR A 111 8.00 7.21 -18.65
C TYR A 111 8.92 6.41 -19.58
N ALA A 112 9.60 7.11 -20.49
CA ALA A 112 10.56 6.52 -21.44
C ALA A 112 10.00 5.30 -22.23
N GLY A 113 8.75 5.40 -22.72
CA GLY A 113 8.11 4.33 -23.48
C GLY A 113 7.61 3.14 -22.65
N HIS A 114 7.78 3.17 -21.33
CA HIS A 114 7.32 2.12 -20.42
C HIS A 114 6.22 2.61 -19.48
N GLN A 115 5.30 1.71 -19.14
CA GLN A 115 4.36 1.90 -18.04
C GLN A 115 5.03 1.55 -16.71
N TRP A 116 4.72 2.34 -15.67
CA TRP A 116 5.24 2.21 -14.32
C TRP A 116 4.10 2.16 -13.33
N ALA A 117 4.16 1.20 -12.41
CA ALA A 117 3.32 1.18 -11.22
C ALA A 117 4.05 1.94 -10.11
N VAL A 118 3.70 3.20 -9.91
CA VAL A 118 4.22 4.06 -8.84
C VAL A 118 3.38 3.84 -7.59
N GLU A 119 4.04 3.59 -6.47
CA GLU A 119 3.43 3.40 -5.16
C GLU A 119 3.72 4.62 -4.28
N ALA A 120 2.69 5.19 -3.67
CA ALA A 120 2.82 6.12 -2.55
C ALA A 120 2.40 5.40 -1.26
N SER A 121 3.34 5.25 -0.34
CA SER A 121 3.10 4.71 0.99
C SER A 121 2.97 5.84 2.00
N GLN A 122 1.81 5.99 2.62
CA GLN A 122 1.66 6.82 3.81
C GLN A 122 1.93 5.95 5.03
N ASN A 123 3.10 6.06 5.63
CA ASN A 123 3.46 5.32 6.84
C ASN A 123 3.01 6.11 8.07
N LEU A 124 2.31 5.44 8.99
CA LEU A 124 1.71 6.00 10.19
C LEU A 124 2.49 5.55 11.42
N TRP A 125 2.74 6.48 12.33
CA TRP A 125 3.32 6.20 13.64
C TRP A 125 2.25 6.35 14.74
N SER A 126 2.47 5.67 15.86
CA SER A 126 1.56 5.66 17.00
C SER A 126 1.31 7.04 17.62
N ASN A 127 2.22 7.99 17.43
CA ASN A 127 2.08 9.37 17.88
C ASN A 127 1.29 10.28 16.91
N GLY A 128 0.62 9.69 15.91
CA GLY A 128 -0.17 10.41 14.91
C GLY A 128 0.65 11.10 13.82
N LYS A 129 1.98 11.05 13.88
CA LYS A 129 2.84 11.52 12.79
C LYS A 129 2.82 10.52 11.64
N TYR A 130 3.07 11.00 10.44
CA TYR A 130 3.21 10.18 9.26
C TYR A 130 4.40 10.63 8.42
N ARG A 131 4.83 9.75 7.51
CA ARG A 131 5.73 10.09 6.41
C ARG A 131 5.29 9.42 5.12
N PHE A 132 5.64 10.00 4.00
CA PHE A 132 5.51 9.33 2.70
C PHE A 132 6.81 8.63 2.31
N ASP A 133 6.67 7.49 1.67
CA ASP A 133 7.73 6.84 0.89
C ASP A 133 7.15 6.53 -0.50
N ILE A 134 7.82 7.01 -1.55
CA ILE A 134 7.43 6.80 -2.95
C ILE A 134 8.33 5.73 -3.55
N GLY A 135 7.70 4.65 -4.01
CA GLY A 135 8.34 3.55 -4.69
C GLY A 135 7.72 3.33 -6.05
N GLY A 136 8.17 2.28 -6.72
CA GLY A 136 7.55 1.86 -7.96
C GLY A 136 8.29 0.69 -8.56
N ARG A 137 7.76 0.20 -9.66
CA ARG A 137 8.34 -0.82 -10.51
C ARG A 137 7.75 -0.71 -11.90
N ARG A 138 8.35 -1.40 -12.88
CA ARG A 138 7.73 -1.53 -14.19
C ARG A 138 6.33 -2.14 -14.03
N TYR A 139 5.38 -1.57 -14.75
CA TYR A 139 4.01 -2.08 -14.75
C TYR A 139 3.99 -3.42 -15.47
N ASP A 140 3.40 -4.40 -14.79
CA ASP A 140 3.11 -5.71 -15.35
C ASP A 140 1.65 -6.04 -14.96
N PRO A 141 0.75 -6.24 -15.93
CA PRO A 141 -0.66 -6.49 -15.66
C PRO A 141 -0.91 -7.79 -14.90
N GLU A 142 0.00 -8.76 -14.96
CA GLU A 142 -0.14 -10.03 -14.23
C GLU A 142 0.12 -9.83 -12.74
N THR A 143 1.22 -9.16 -12.41
CA THR A 143 1.66 -8.95 -11.01
C THR A 143 1.17 -7.65 -10.38
N TYR A 144 0.62 -6.72 -11.15
CA TYR A 144 0.03 -5.49 -10.63
C TYR A 144 -1.29 -5.77 -9.91
N VAL A 145 -1.36 -5.31 -8.65
CA VAL A 145 -2.52 -5.47 -7.79
C VAL A 145 -3.20 -4.11 -7.62
N ASP A 146 -4.34 -3.94 -8.28
CA ASP A 146 -5.23 -2.82 -8.02
C ASP A 146 -6.18 -3.14 -6.85
N TYR A 147 -6.98 -2.15 -6.45
CA TYR A 147 -7.98 -2.31 -5.40
C TYR A 147 -8.92 -3.51 -5.64
N LYS A 148 -9.40 -3.72 -6.87
CA LYS A 148 -10.38 -4.78 -7.16
C LYS A 148 -9.74 -6.16 -6.98
N LYS A 149 -8.51 -6.34 -7.48
CA LYS A 149 -7.73 -7.57 -7.28
C LYS A 149 -7.44 -7.79 -5.80
N ALA A 150 -7.00 -6.75 -5.07
CA ALA A 150 -6.74 -6.84 -3.63
C ALA A 150 -8.00 -7.23 -2.84
N PHE A 151 -9.13 -6.56 -3.11
CA PHE A 151 -10.40 -6.82 -2.43
C PHE A 151 -10.89 -8.25 -2.70
N LYS A 152 -10.86 -8.68 -3.97
CA LYS A 152 -11.27 -10.04 -4.34
C LYS A 152 -10.41 -11.10 -3.63
N ALA A 153 -9.09 -10.92 -3.61
CA ALA A 153 -8.19 -11.83 -2.91
C ALA A 153 -8.49 -11.91 -1.41
N ALA A 154 -8.71 -10.76 -0.76
CA ALA A 154 -8.98 -10.67 0.67
C ALA A 154 -10.29 -11.39 1.08
N VAL A 155 -11.36 -11.20 0.32
CA VAL A 155 -12.65 -11.85 0.60
C VAL A 155 -12.53 -13.38 0.59
N THR A 156 -11.63 -13.91 -0.23
CA THR A 156 -11.42 -15.36 -0.36
C THR A 156 -10.33 -15.93 0.53
N SER A 157 -9.52 -15.10 1.20
CA SER A 157 -8.31 -15.58 1.88
C SER A 157 -8.49 -15.97 3.34
N CYS A 158 -9.59 -15.56 3.99
CA CYS A 158 -9.93 -15.92 5.37
C CYS A 158 -11.27 -16.66 5.46
N PRO A 159 -11.57 -17.35 6.59
CA PRO A 159 -12.91 -17.89 6.85
C PRO A 159 -14.01 -16.82 6.76
N ALA A 160 -15.16 -17.20 6.22
CA ALA A 160 -16.35 -16.35 6.16
C ALA A 160 -17.24 -16.55 7.41
N PRO A 161 -18.06 -15.56 7.81
CA PRO A 161 -18.28 -14.26 7.15
C PRO A 161 -17.33 -13.15 7.62
N GLN A 162 -16.80 -12.39 6.64
CA GLN A 162 -16.10 -11.13 6.84
C GLN A 162 -16.99 -9.93 6.48
#